data_AF-A0A7Y6UC17-F1
#
_entry.id   AF-A0A7Y6UC17-F1
#
_cell.length_a   1.000
_cell.length_b   1.000
_cell.length_c   1.000
_cell.angle_alpha   90.00
_cell.angle_beta   90.00
_cell.angle_gamma   90.00
#
_symmetry.space_group_name_H-M   'P 1'
#
loop_
_entity.id
_entity.type
_entity.pdbx_description
1 polymer ?
#
loop_
_entity_poly.entity_id
_entity_poly.type
_entity_poly.pdbx_seq_one_letter_code
_entity_poly.pdbx_strand_id
1 'polypeptide(L)'
;FNLGERWIPMSVYEEFAGYLFETKAHIHYTESIDEFSVSFESTNANITDRYYVKGEKRGYYGNDLLKHALHNTVPDITKTIQDKEGNDIKVR
;
A
#
# COMPACT_ATOMS: atom_id res chain seq x y z
N PHE A 1 0.23 -8.71 -3.89
CA PHE A 1 -0.68 -9.53 -3.06
C PHE A 1 -2.11 -9.11 -3.37
N ASN A 2 -3.02 -10.06 -3.40
CA ASN A 2 -4.43 -9.85 -3.71
C ASN A 2 -5.17 -9.86 -2.35
N LEU A 3 -5.32 -8.69 -1.74
CA LEU A 3 -6.05 -8.50 -0.49
C LEU A 3 -7.37 -7.79 -0.87
N GLY A 4 -8.44 -7.95 -0.11
CA GLY A 4 -9.69 -7.23 -0.37
C GLY A 4 -10.74 -8.02 -1.17
N GLU A 5 -10.65 -9.33 -1.26
CA GLU A 5 -11.79 -10.17 -1.66
C GLU A 5 -13.07 -9.75 -0.90
N ARG A 6 -14.13 -9.32 -1.60
CA ARG A 6 -15.30 -8.65 -0.98
C ARG A 6 -16.11 -9.58 -0.05
N TRP A 7 -15.91 -10.89 -0.17
CA TRP A 7 -16.55 -11.90 0.67
C TRP A 7 -15.79 -12.17 1.98
N ILE A 8 -14.57 -11.66 2.13
CA ILE A 8 -13.78 -11.78 3.36
C ILE A 8 -14.15 -10.65 4.32
N PRO A 9 -14.44 -10.92 5.61
CA PRO A 9 -14.72 -9.88 6.59
C PRO A 9 -13.55 -8.89 6.75
N MET A 10 -13.85 -7.59 6.82
CA MET A 10 -12.83 -6.56 6.97
C MET A 10 -11.96 -6.76 8.22
N SER A 11 -12.53 -7.32 9.30
CA SER A 11 -11.80 -7.61 10.53
C SER A 11 -10.60 -8.54 10.33
N VAL A 12 -10.65 -9.43 9.33
CA VAL A 12 -9.51 -10.30 8.99
C VAL A 12 -8.34 -9.46 8.44
N TYR A 13 -8.65 -8.49 7.59
CA TYR A 13 -7.64 -7.55 7.07
C TYR A 13 -7.14 -6.59 8.14
N GLU A 14 -8.02 -6.14 9.05
CA GLU A 14 -7.66 -5.29 10.18
C GLU A 14 -6.73 -6.02 11.16
N GLU A 15 -7.01 -7.27 11.48
CA GLU A 15 -6.17 -8.10 12.36
C GLU A 15 -4.81 -8.37 11.72
N PHE A 16 -4.80 -8.73 10.44
CA PHE A 16 -3.55 -8.91 9.68
C PHE A 16 -2.70 -7.63 9.64
N ALA A 17 -3.31 -6.49 9.29
CA ALA A 17 -2.62 -5.21 9.24
C ALA A 17 -2.16 -4.78 10.63
N GLY A 18 -2.98 -5.03 11.66
CA GLY A 18 -2.65 -4.73 13.05
C GLY A 18 -1.43 -5.50 13.54
N TYR A 19 -1.36 -6.79 13.19
CA TYR A 19 -0.19 -7.62 13.47
C TYR A 19 1.05 -7.15 12.67
N LEU A 20 0.89 -6.89 11.37
CA LEU A 20 1.99 -6.52 10.48
C LEU A 20 2.64 -5.20 10.86
N PHE A 21 1.83 -4.20 11.22
CA PHE A 21 2.29 -2.85 11.53
C PHE A 21 2.44 -2.59 13.03
N GLU A 22 2.04 -3.51 13.91
CA GLU A 22 2.10 -3.35 15.37
C GLU A 22 1.30 -2.13 15.87
N THR A 23 0.18 -1.83 15.22
CA THR A 23 -0.76 -0.77 15.60
C THR A 23 -2.13 -1.08 15.02
N LYS A 24 -3.21 -0.79 15.76
CA LYS A 24 -4.55 -1.21 15.34
C LYS A 24 -4.95 -0.53 14.03
N ALA A 25 -5.40 -1.34 13.08
CA ALA A 25 -5.89 -0.89 11.79
C ALA A 25 -7.41 -0.75 11.80
N HIS A 26 -7.91 0.20 11.02
CA HIS A 26 -9.31 0.39 10.70
C HIS A 26 -9.47 0.40 9.19
N ILE A 27 -10.28 -0.54 8.67
CA ILE A 27 -10.50 -0.73 7.25
C ILE A 27 -11.99 -0.69 6.98
N HIS A 28 -12.40 0.25 6.12
CA HIS A 28 -13.77 0.37 5.68
C HIS A 28 -13.87 0.14 4.17
N TYR A 29 -14.82 -0.69 3.75
CA TYR A 29 -15.15 -0.90 2.35
C TYR A 29 -16.47 -0.22 2.01
N THR A 30 -16.45 0.68 1.03
CA THR A 30 -17.62 1.36 0.49
C THR A 30 -18.04 0.67 -0.81
N GLU A 31 -19.07 -0.18 -0.73
CA GLU A 31 -19.54 -1.02 -1.83
C GLU A 31 -20.00 -0.22 -3.06
N SER A 32 -20.65 0.92 -2.87
CA SER A 32 -21.26 1.71 -3.97
C SER A 32 -20.24 2.28 -4.96
N ILE A 33 -19.00 2.48 -4.54
CA ILE A 33 -17.91 3.06 -5.35
C ILE A 33 -16.67 2.17 -5.42
N ASP A 34 -16.77 0.96 -4.86
CA ASP A 34 -15.70 -0.02 -4.78
C ASP A 34 -14.40 0.53 -4.15
N GLU A 35 -14.52 1.23 -3.01
CA GLU A 35 -13.39 1.90 -2.37
C GLU A 35 -13.05 1.39 -0.97
N PHE A 36 -11.75 1.26 -0.69
CA PHE A 36 -11.22 1.03 0.66
C PHE A 36 -10.67 2.31 1.29
N SER A 37 -11.05 2.55 2.54
CA SER A 37 -10.39 3.46 3.45
C SER A 37 -9.54 2.68 4.44
N VAL A 38 -8.32 3.14 4.69
CA VAL A 38 -7.37 2.52 5.63
C VAL A 38 -6.85 3.60 6.56
N SER A 39 -6.97 3.38 7.86
CA SER A 39 -6.35 4.21 8.89
C SER A 39 -5.79 3.36 10.02
N PHE A 40 -4.93 3.95 10.84
CA PHE A 40 -4.32 3.31 11.99
C PHE A 40 -4.49 4.19 13.22
N GLU A 41 -4.60 3.59 14.42
CA GLU A 41 -4.68 4.33 15.69
C GLU A 41 -3.46 5.22 15.94
N SER A 42 -2.29 4.79 15.45
CA SER A 42 -1.04 5.55 15.54
C SER A 42 -0.13 5.24 14.35
N THR A 43 0.78 6.17 14.05
CA THR A 43 1.89 5.92 13.12
C THR A 43 3.11 5.38 13.87
N ASN A 44 3.94 4.58 13.21
CA ASN A 44 5.17 4.02 13.79
C ASN A 44 6.20 3.66 12.70
N ALA A 45 7.38 3.25 13.13
CA ALA A 45 8.50 2.89 12.26
C ALA A 45 8.22 1.70 11.32
N ASN A 46 7.26 0.81 11.66
CA ASN A 46 6.85 -0.23 10.73
C ASN A 46 6.16 0.40 9.50
N ILE A 47 5.28 1.37 9.72
CA ILE A 47 4.56 2.10 8.67
C ILE A 47 5.49 3.05 7.90
N THR A 48 6.34 3.81 8.61
CA THR A 48 7.10 4.92 8.03
C THR A 48 8.46 4.54 7.45
N ASP A 49 9.06 3.45 7.91
CA ASP A 49 10.45 3.11 7.57
C ASP A 49 10.57 1.67 7.06
N ARG A 50 10.11 0.68 7.85
CA ARG A 50 10.29 -0.75 7.53
C ARG A 50 9.57 -1.15 6.24
N TYR A 51 8.32 -0.71 6.09
CA TYR A 51 7.49 -0.97 4.92
C TYR A 51 7.37 0.25 4.01
N TYR A 52 8.31 1.19 4.12
CA TYR A 52 8.40 2.29 3.19
C TYR A 52 9.07 1.86 1.89
N VAL A 53 8.42 2.15 0.77
CA VAL A 53 8.97 1.92 -0.56
C VAL A 53 9.22 3.25 -1.24
N LYS A 54 10.48 3.54 -1.51
CA LYS A 54 10.89 4.73 -2.26
C LYS A 54 10.74 4.46 -3.76
N GLY A 55 9.70 5.02 -4.37
CA GLY A 55 9.67 5.24 -5.81
C GLY A 55 10.48 6.49 -6.17
N GLU A 56 10.66 6.75 -7.46
CA GLU A 56 11.47 7.89 -7.88
C GLU A 56 10.79 9.24 -7.72
N LYS A 57 9.50 9.30 -8.02
CA LYS A 57 8.71 10.52 -7.93
C LYS A 57 8.01 10.68 -6.59
N ARG A 58 7.75 9.57 -5.89
CA ARG A 58 7.11 9.55 -4.58
C ARG A 58 7.51 8.32 -3.78
N GLY A 59 7.47 8.46 -2.46
CA GLY A 59 7.47 7.33 -1.54
C GLY A 59 6.08 6.79 -1.30
N TYR A 60 6.02 5.54 -0.85
CA TYR A 60 4.82 4.86 -0.42
C TYR A 60 5.05 4.35 1.00
N TYR A 61 4.23 4.79 1.93
CA TYR A 61 4.23 4.25 3.29
C TYR A 61 3.49 2.91 3.33
N GLY A 62 3.65 2.17 4.43
CA GLY A 62 3.01 0.86 4.59
C GLY A 62 1.49 0.88 4.39
N ASN A 63 0.82 1.95 4.83
CA ASN A 63 -0.63 2.15 4.64
C ASN A 63 -1.02 2.37 3.17
N ASP A 64 -0.18 3.05 2.38
CA ASP A 64 -0.41 3.25 0.94
C ASP A 64 -0.35 1.91 0.21
N LEU A 65 0.65 1.09 0.55
CA LEU A 65 0.84 -0.24 -0.04
C LEU A 65 -0.30 -1.18 0.34
N LEU A 66 -0.78 -1.12 1.59
CA LEU A 66 -1.94 -1.89 2.04
C LEU A 66 -3.22 -1.48 1.28
N LYS A 67 -3.46 -0.18 1.10
CA LYS A 67 -4.60 0.29 0.29
C LYS A 67 -4.53 -0.27 -1.14
N HIS A 68 -3.36 -0.21 -1.79
CA HIS A 68 -3.18 -0.79 -3.11
C HIS A 68 -3.44 -2.30 -3.15
N ALA A 69 -2.95 -3.04 -2.16
CA ALA A 69 -3.18 -4.48 -2.04
C ALA A 69 -4.66 -4.82 -1.89
N LEU A 70 -5.43 -4.06 -1.09
CA LEU A 70 -6.89 -4.21 -0.89
C LEU A 70 -7.72 -3.94 -2.16
N HIS A 71 -7.23 -3.03 -3.00
CA HIS A 71 -7.84 -2.73 -4.29
C HIS A 71 -7.49 -3.75 -5.37
N ASN A 72 -6.69 -4.77 -5.09
CA ASN A 72 -6.14 -5.68 -6.10
C ASN A 72 -5.42 -4.96 -7.25
N THR A 73 -4.82 -3.82 -6.91
CA THR A 73 -4.00 -3.04 -7.84
C THR A 73 -2.54 -3.28 -7.52
N VAL A 74 -1.72 -3.47 -8.55
CA VAL A 74 -0.28 -3.40 -8.39
C VAL A 74 0.10 -1.92 -8.38
N PRO A 75 0.69 -1.38 -7.30
CA PRO A 75 1.15 0.01 -7.32
C PRO A 75 2.17 0.17 -8.46
N ASP A 76 2.00 1.21 -9.27
CA ASP A 76 2.95 1.49 -10.35
C ASP A 76 4.20 2.15 -9.77
N ILE A 77 5.21 1.32 -9.51
CA ILE A 77 6.51 1.72 -8.96
C ILE A 77 7.51 1.61 -10.10
N THR A 78 7.82 2.74 -10.73
CA THR A 78 8.78 2.80 -11.84
C THR A 78 10.13 3.31 -11.36
N LYS A 79 11.21 2.72 -11.87
CA LYS A 79 12.58 3.23 -11.77
C LYS A 79 13.07 3.68 -13.14
N THR A 80 13.30 4.95 -13.32
CA THR A 80 13.97 5.60 -14.44
C THR A 80 15.48 5.45 -14.28
N ILE A 81 16.10 4.78 -15.24
CA ILE A 81 17.54 4.82 -15.40
C ILE A 81 17.87 5.76 -16.56
N GLN A 82 18.97 6.51 -16.45
CA GLN A 82 19.50 7.21 -17.61
C GLN A 82 20.30 6.24 -18.47
N ASP A 83 20.03 6.27 -19.78
CA ASP A 83 20.86 5.57 -20.76
C ASP A 83 22.20 6.29 -20.96
N LYS A 84 23.05 5.70 -21.82
CA LYS A 84 24.37 6.27 -22.13
C LYS A 84 24.31 7.61 -22.88
N GLU A 85 23.14 7.97 -23.41
CA GLU A 85 22.89 9.20 -24.17
C GLU A 85 22.17 10.28 -23.32
N GLY A 86 21.88 9.98 -22.06
CA GLY A 86 21.24 10.89 -21.11
C GLY A 86 19.70 10.89 -21.17
N ASN A 87 19.08 9.94 -21.85
CA ASN A 87 17.63 9.81 -21.87
C ASN A 87 17.12 8.99 -20.68
N ASP A 88 15.99 9.43 -20.14
CA ASP A 88 15.27 8.77 -19.06
C ASP A 88 14.51 7.54 -19.58
N ILE A 89 15.01 6.34 -19.29
CA ILE A 89 14.33 5.07 -19.59
C ILE A 89 13.60 4.58 -18.34
N LYS A 90 12.27 4.48 -18.41
CA LYS A 90 11.48 3.82 -17.36
C LYS A 90 11.69 2.32 -17.40
N VAL A 91 12.15 1.76 -16.30
CA VAL A 91 12.32 0.33 -16.04
C VAL A 91 11.35 -0.07 -14.92
N ARG A 92 10.77 -1.25 -15.06
CA ARG A 92 9.80 -1.83 -14.13
C ARG A 92 10.44 -2.97 -13.34
#